data_AF-A0A5R2MZS9-F1
#
_entry.id   AF-A0A5R2MZS9-F1
#
_cell.length_a   1.000
_cell.length_b   1.000
_cell.length_c   1.000
_cell.angle_alpha   90.00
_cell.angle_beta   90.00
_cell.angle_gamma   90.00
#
_symmetry.space_group_name_H-M   'P 1'
#
loop_
_entity.id
_entity.type
_entity.pdbx_description
1 polymer ?
#
loop_
_entity_poly.entity_id
_entity_poly.type
_entity_poly.pdbx_seq_one_letter_code
_entity_poly.pdbx_strand_id
1 'polypeptide(L)'
;GFVRQSGGIVRIYSEHGVGTTLKIYLPRSHKSVPELRATPPAPENTGSAAEVIMVVEDEDRVRSMATEALRDLGYSVLEMRGPREALAALEGGTV
;
A
#
# COMPACT_ATOMS: atom_id res chain seq x y z
N GLY A 1 -15.65 -12.44 0.19
CA GLY A 1 -15.07 -12.22 1.53
C GLY A 1 -13.89 -13.15 1.70
N PHE A 2 -12.74 -12.60 2.13
CA PHE A 2 -11.43 -13.27 2.15
C PHE A 2 -11.48 -14.67 2.76
N VAL A 3 -11.97 -14.82 4.00
CA VAL A 3 -11.95 -16.11 4.72
C VAL A 3 -12.70 -17.23 3.97
N ARG A 4 -13.90 -16.94 3.43
CA ARG A 4 -14.69 -17.93 2.68
C ARG A 4 -14.05 -18.28 1.34
N GLN A 5 -13.43 -17.30 0.67
CA GLN A 5 -12.70 -17.51 -0.58
C GLN A 5 -11.41 -18.32 -0.35
N SER A 6 -10.80 -18.23 0.83
CA SER A 6 -9.66 -19.05 1.27
C SER A 6 -10.04 -20.45 1.76
N GLY A 7 -11.32 -20.87 1.63
CA GLY A 7 -11.80 -22.16 2.13
C GLY A 7 -11.92 -22.26 3.66
N GLY A 8 -11.92 -21.11 4.34
CA GLY A 8 -12.04 -21.01 5.79
C GLY A 8 -13.46 -20.74 6.28
N ILE A 9 -13.60 -20.63 7.60
CA ILE A 9 -14.86 -20.40 8.32
C ILE A 9 -14.65 -19.31 9.37
N VAL A 10 -15.65 -18.43 9.54
CA VAL A 10 -15.68 -17.44 10.64
C VAL A 10 -16.83 -17.79 11.58
N ARG A 11 -16.58 -17.72 12.90
CA ARG A 11 -17.63 -17.73 13.93
C ARG A 11 -17.56 -16.44 14.72
N ILE A 12 -18.72 -15.84 14.96
CA ILE A 12 -18.85 -14.59 15.72
C ILE A 12 -19.72 -14.89 16.94
N TYR A 13 -19.22 -14.53 18.10
CA TYR A 13 -19.93 -14.60 19.37
C TYR A 13 -19.95 -13.20 19.96
N SER A 14 -21.13 -12.69 20.29
CA SER A 14 -21.24 -11.36 20.88
C SER A 14 -22.30 -11.37 21.96
N GLU A 15 -21.98 -10.72 23.07
CA GLU A 15 -22.89 -10.55 24.19
C GLU A 15 -22.79 -9.11 24.70
N HIS A 16 -23.94 -8.49 24.91
CA HIS A 16 -24.01 -7.09 25.31
C HIS A 16 -23.42 -6.90 26.70
N GLY A 17 -22.52 -5.92 26.86
CA GLY A 17 -21.80 -5.68 28.11
C GLY A 17 -20.63 -6.64 28.40
N VAL A 18 -20.44 -7.69 27.61
CA VAL A 18 -19.30 -8.64 27.73
C VAL A 18 -18.30 -8.43 26.60
N GLY A 19 -18.78 -8.18 25.38
CA GLY A 19 -17.95 -7.91 24.21
C GLY A 19 -18.18 -8.89 23.06
N THR A 20 -17.32 -8.82 22.05
CA THR A 20 -17.41 -9.60 20.81
C THR A 20 -16.14 -10.40 20.60
N THR A 21 -16.29 -11.70 20.29
CA THR A 21 -15.20 -12.61 19.92
C THR A 21 -15.40 -13.11 18.50
N LEU A 22 -14.38 -12.94 17.66
CA LEU A 22 -14.31 -13.53 16.33
C LEU A 22 -13.32 -14.70 16.34
N LYS A 23 -13.77 -15.86 15.85
CA LYS A 23 -12.91 -17.03 15.63
C LYS A 23 -12.81 -17.28 14.14
N ILE A 24 -11.60 -17.17 13.60
CA ILE A 24 -11.31 -17.38 12.17
C ILE A 24 -10.55 -18.70 12.04
N TYR A 25 -11.09 -19.62 11.26
CA TYR A 25 -10.49 -20.90 10.95
C TYR A 25 -10.08 -20.90 9.48
N LEU A 26 -8.79 -21.14 9.22
CA LEU A 26 -8.24 -21.25 7.88
C LEU A 26 -7.63 -22.65 7.67
N PRO A 27 -7.68 -23.21 6.45
CA PRO A 27 -6.99 -24.45 6.13
C PRO A 27 -5.49 -24.34 6.44
N ARG A 28 -4.93 -25.39 7.05
CA ARG A 28 -3.48 -25.45 7.31
C ARG A 28 -2.73 -25.60 5.98
N SER A 29 -1.68 -24.80 5.80
CA SER A 29 -0.73 -25.03 4.71
C SER A 29 0.20 -26.20 5.04
N HIS A 30 0.38 -27.11 4.09
CA HIS A 30 1.37 -28.20 4.16
C HIS A 30 2.68 -27.87 3.44
N LYS A 31 2.81 -26.65 2.89
CA LYS A 31 4.07 -26.19 2.29
C LYS A 31 5.10 -26.03 3.39
N SER A 32 6.32 -26.54 3.18
CA SER A 32 7.45 -26.21 4.04
C SER A 32 7.64 -24.70 4.00
N VAL A 33 7.69 -24.07 5.17
CA VAL A 33 8.12 -22.68 5.28
C VAL A 33 9.63 -22.74 5.06
N PRO A 34 10.19 -22.04 4.05
CA PRO A 34 11.63 -21.86 3.96
C PRO A 34 12.11 -21.33 5.31
N GLU A 35 13.28 -21.74 5.80
CA GLU A 35 13.88 -21.09 6.96
C GLU A 35 13.83 -19.58 6.72
N LEU A 36 13.04 -18.86 7.52
CA LEU A 36 13.07 -17.41 7.52
C LEU A 36 14.45 -17.06 8.05
N ARG A 37 15.41 -16.86 7.15
CA ARG A 37 16.48 -15.93 7.45
C ARG A 37 15.76 -14.64 7.82
N ALA A 38 15.99 -14.15 9.03
CA ALA A 38 15.52 -12.85 9.43
C ALA A 38 16.13 -11.85 8.44
N THR A 39 15.39 -11.51 7.40
CA THR A 39 15.72 -10.36 6.57
C THR A 39 15.66 -9.19 7.54
N PRO A 40 16.73 -8.40 7.71
CA PRO A 40 16.61 -7.16 8.44
C PRO A 40 15.41 -6.38 7.86
N PRO A 41 14.63 -5.68 8.69
CA PRO A 41 13.57 -4.83 8.17
C PRO A 41 14.16 -3.99 7.04
N ALA A 42 13.46 -3.96 5.90
CA ALA A 42 13.85 -3.10 4.81
C ALA A 42 14.01 -1.68 5.38
N PRO A 43 15.02 -0.90 4.92
CA PRO A 43 15.14 0.48 5.35
C PRO A 43 13.80 1.19 5.11
N GLU A 44 13.32 1.91 6.12
CA GLU A 44 12.00 2.58 6.08
C GLU A 44 11.93 3.60 4.94
N ASN A 45 13.08 4.17 4.56
CA ASN A 45 13.24 5.04 3.39
C ASN A 45 14.21 4.40 2.40
N THR A 46 13.66 3.88 1.30
CA THR A 46 14.44 3.43 0.15
C THR A 46 14.72 4.55 -0.84
N GLY A 47 13.96 5.65 -0.78
CA GLY A 47 14.09 6.78 -1.69
C GLY A 47 15.02 7.87 -1.18
N SER A 48 15.42 8.74 -2.11
CA SER A 48 16.18 9.95 -1.84
C SER A 48 15.42 11.19 -2.32
N ALA A 49 15.58 12.31 -1.61
CA ALA A 49 15.04 13.60 -2.05
C ALA A 49 15.65 14.08 -3.38
N ALA A 50 16.81 13.53 -3.78
CA ALA A 50 17.42 13.78 -5.09
C ALA A 50 16.69 13.03 -6.24
N GLU A 51 15.87 12.04 -5.92
CA GLU A 51 15.06 11.30 -6.88
C GLU A 51 13.67 11.94 -6.94
N VAL A 52 13.31 12.43 -8.13
CA VAL A 52 12.03 13.10 -8.38
C VAL A 52 11.10 12.16 -9.12
N ILE A 53 9.90 11.94 -8.58
CA ILE A 53 8.84 11.13 -9.19
C ILE A 53 7.68 12.05 -9.58
N MET A 54 7.31 12.03 -10.86
CA MET A 54 6.12 12.73 -11.36
C MET A 54 4.92 11.77 -11.35
N VAL A 55 3.90 12.12 -10.57
CA VAL A 55 2.63 11.37 -10.47
C VAL A 55 1.61 12.05 -11.37
N VAL A 56 1.10 11.31 -12.35
CA VAL A 56 0.08 11.79 -13.30
C VAL A 56 -1.20 10.99 -13.08
N GLU A 57 -2.19 11.60 -12.44
CA GLU A 57 -3.41 10.92 -11.98
C GLU A 57 -4.58 11.90 -11.99
N ASP A 58 -5.72 11.52 -12.56
CA ASP A 58 -6.87 12.39 -12.79
C ASP A 58 -7.82 12.45 -11.57
N GLU A 59 -7.84 11.42 -10.74
CA GLU A 59 -8.62 11.41 -9.50
C GLU A 59 -7.82 11.99 -8.32
N ASP A 60 -8.29 13.12 -7.77
CA ASP A 60 -7.63 13.85 -6.67
C ASP A 60 -7.30 12.97 -5.46
N ARG A 61 -8.21 12.05 -5.10
CA ARG A 61 -8.03 11.16 -3.94
C ARG A 61 -6.92 10.14 -4.17
N VAL A 62 -6.85 9.56 -5.37
CA VAL A 62 -5.85 8.56 -5.73
C VAL A 62 -4.48 9.21 -5.84
N ARG A 63 -4.40 10.41 -6.45
CA ARG A 63 -3.17 11.19 -6.53
C ARG A 63 -2.63 11.56 -5.15
N SER A 64 -3.50 12.05 -4.27
CA SER A 64 -3.09 12.42 -2.90
C SER A 64 -2.52 11.21 -2.14
N MET A 65 -3.20 10.06 -2.21
CA MET A 65 -2.73 8.82 -1.57
C MET A 65 -1.38 8.36 -2.13
N ALA A 66 -1.19 8.37 -3.46
CA ALA A 66 0.05 7.94 -4.09
C ALA A 66 1.22 8.88 -3.74
N THR A 67 0.98 10.19 -3.73
CA THR A 67 2.01 11.20 -3.47
C THR A 67 2.45 11.19 -2.00
N GLU A 68 1.53 10.99 -1.06
CA GLU A 68 1.82 10.81 0.36
C GLU A 68 2.70 9.56 0.58
N ALA A 69 2.31 8.41 0.02
CA ALA A 69 3.08 7.18 0.14
C ALA A 69 4.51 7.30 -0.42
N LEU A 70 4.70 8.03 -1.53
CA LEU A 70 6.02 8.25 -2.12
C LEU A 70 6.88 9.23 -1.30
N ARG A 71 6.26 10.27 -0.74
CA ARG A 71 6.95 11.21 0.17
C ARG A 71 7.38 10.52 1.46
N ASP A 72 6.54 9.64 1.99
CA ASP A 72 6.83 8.83 3.17
C ASP A 72 7.99 7.86 2.96
N LEU A 73 8.26 7.48 1.70
CA LEU A 73 9.43 6.67 1.30
C LEU A 73 10.71 7.51 1.04
N GLY A 74 10.61 8.84 1.15
CA GLY A 74 11.74 9.78 1.02
C GLY A 74 11.92 10.40 -0.36
N TYR A 75 10.99 10.21 -1.31
CA TYR A 75 11.09 10.78 -2.66
C TYR A 75 10.60 12.23 -2.73
N SER A 76 11.17 13.00 -3.66
CA SER A 76 10.58 14.25 -4.12
C SER A 76 9.46 13.95 -5.11
N VAL A 77 8.27 14.56 -4.93
CA VAL A 77 7.10 14.22 -5.74
C VAL A 77 6.49 15.45 -6.40
N LEU A 78 6.25 15.35 -7.70
CA LEU A 78 5.55 16.34 -8.53
C LEU A 78 4.19 15.80 -8.94
N GLU A 79 3.17 16.63 -8.82
CA GLU A 79 1.77 16.24 -9.01
C GLU A 79 1.22 16.85 -10.29
N MET A 80 0.63 16.01 -11.15
CA MET A 80 -0.04 16.43 -12.37
C MET A 80 -1.43 15.79 -12.40
N ARG A 81 -2.45 16.57 -12.78
CA ARG A 81 -3.84 16.11 -12.88
C ARG A 81 -4.13 15.34 -14.16
N GLY A 82 -3.15 15.22 -15.05
CA GLY A 82 -3.31 14.49 -16.30
C GLY A 82 -2.15 14.65 -17.27
N PRO A 83 -2.19 13.91 -18.38
CA PRO A 83 -1.06 13.76 -19.29
C PRO A 83 -0.67 15.07 -19.99
N ARG A 84 -1.64 15.97 -20.24
CA ARG A 84 -1.35 17.26 -20.89
C ARG A 84 -0.51 18.18 -20.02
N GLU A 85 -0.81 18.21 -18.72
CA GLU A 85 -0.06 19.01 -17.75
C GLU A 85 1.37 18.47 -17.60
N ALA A 86 1.50 17.15 -17.51
CA ALA A 86 2.79 16.47 -17.42
C ALA A 86 3.67 16.72 -18.66
N LEU A 87 3.10 16.61 -19.86
CA LEU A 87 3.84 16.88 -21.11
C LEU A 87 4.28 18.34 -21.20
N ALA A 88 3.42 19.28 -20.85
CA ALA A 88 3.78 20.70 -20.85
C ALA A 88 4.92 21.01 -19.87
N ALA A 89 4.95 20.36 -18.70
CA ALA A 89 6.03 20.51 -17.74
C ALA A 89 7.38 20.00 -18.28
N LEU A 90 7.38 18.84 -18.96
CA LEU A 90 8.57 18.26 -19.60
C LEU A 90 9.09 19.13 -20.76
N GLU A 91 8.19 19.59 -21.63
CA GLU A 91 8.56 20.41 -22.79
C GLU A 91 9.03 21.81 -22.36
N GLY A 92 8.49 22.34 -21.27
CA GLY A 92 8.86 23.64 -20.70
C GLY A 92 10.15 23.64 -19.88
N GLY A 93 10.82 22.49 -19.70
CA GLY A 93 12.04 22.36 -18.88
C GLY A 93 11.84 22.78 -17.42
N THR A 94 10.61 22.72 -16.93
CA THR A 94 10.24 23.08 -15.55
C THR A 94 10.50 21.93 -14.58
N VAL A 95 10.89 20.77 -15.12
CA VAL A 95 11.27 19.52 -14.44
C VAL A 95 12.51 18.91 -15.05
#